data_AF-S7PQY0-F1
#
_entry.id   AF-S7PQY0-F1
#
_cell.length_a   1.000
_cell.length_b   1.000
_cell.length_c   1.000
_cell.angle_alpha   90.00
_cell.angle_beta   90.00
_cell.angle_gamma   90.00
#
_symmetry.space_group_name_H-M   'P 1'
#
loop_
_entity.id
_entity.type
_entity.pdbx_description
1 polymer ?
#
loop_
_entity_poly.entity_id
_entity_poly.type
_entity_poly.pdbx_seq_one_letter_code
_entity_poly.pdbx_strand_id
1 'polypeptide(L)'
;MEMIVERGTQLRGEIKFKARPLVKITYSLRAPANQEPVLSNCNRVSMLLECLAFTYLKPEEQLCIYEHLVIQELINDAWFQNPKDEGVIYSEYFGQRMPLPTLALVLTAIENVLDEWRTGEYHDIPFSKETYQEKYDKHLLDLENFQVKTKETRILPTI
;
A
#
# COMPACT_ATOMS: atom_id res chain seq x y z
N MET A 1 4.87 28.36 -4.85
CA MET A 1 4.63 26.95 -5.25
C MET A 1 5.23 25.97 -4.22
N GLU A 2 5.55 26.40 -2.99
CA GLU A 2 6.19 25.56 -1.95
C GLU A 2 5.17 24.76 -1.13
N MET A 3 4.02 25.36 -0.78
CA MET A 3 3.02 24.75 0.10
C MET A 3 2.40 23.45 -0.46
N ILE A 4 2.26 23.32 -1.79
CA ILE A 4 1.74 22.12 -2.44
C ILE A 4 2.76 20.96 -2.37
N VAL A 5 4.04 21.26 -2.54
CA VAL A 5 5.13 20.27 -2.47
C VAL A 5 5.32 19.80 -1.03
N GLU A 6 5.22 20.71 -0.08
CA GLU A 6 5.29 20.44 1.35
C GLU A 6 4.14 19.53 1.80
N ARG A 7 2.90 19.85 1.42
CA ARG A 7 1.73 19.01 1.72
C ARG A 7 1.83 17.61 1.11
N GLY A 8 2.33 17.50 -0.13
CA GLY A 8 2.57 16.20 -0.77
C GLY A 8 3.62 15.37 -0.04
N THR A 9 4.66 16.01 0.50
CA THR A 9 5.72 15.36 1.28
C THR A 9 5.19 14.92 2.65
N GLN A 10 4.38 15.76 3.30
CA GLN A 10 3.72 15.43 4.55
C GLN A 10 2.80 14.21 4.41
N LEU A 11 1.97 14.18 3.36
CA LEU A 11 1.06 13.06 3.11
C LEU A 11 1.81 11.73 2.89
N ARG A 12 2.89 11.72 2.10
CA ARG A 12 3.70 10.50 1.91
C ARG A 12 4.31 10.02 3.23
N GLY A 13 4.85 10.94 4.03
CA GLY A 13 5.40 10.62 5.34
C GLY A 13 4.36 10.02 6.28
N GLU A 14 3.15 10.59 6.29
CA GLU A 14 2.03 10.11 7.10
C GLU A 14 1.55 8.71 6.67
N ILE A 15 1.33 8.49 5.38
CA ILE A 15 0.90 7.18 4.87
C ILE A 15 1.95 6.12 5.20
N LYS A 16 3.24 6.40 4.96
CA LYS A 16 4.33 5.47 5.30
C LYS A 16 4.34 5.16 6.81
N PHE A 17 4.19 6.19 7.64
CA PHE A 17 4.17 6.03 9.09
C PHE A 17 3.05 5.08 9.54
N LYS A 18 1.85 5.21 8.98
CA LYS A 18 0.70 4.32 9.23
C LYS A 18 0.88 2.92 8.62
N ALA A 19 1.49 2.84 7.44
CA ALA A 19 1.73 1.57 6.74
C ALA A 19 2.68 0.64 7.50
N ARG A 20 3.73 1.17 8.13
CA ARG A 20 4.76 0.38 8.83
C ARG A 20 4.21 -0.64 9.84
N PRO A 21 3.44 -0.22 10.88
CA PRO A 21 2.90 -1.17 11.84
C PRO A 21 1.91 -2.16 11.21
N LEU A 22 1.07 -1.70 10.27
CA LEU A 22 0.10 -2.56 9.59
C LEU A 22 0.78 -3.68 8.78
N VAL A 23 1.70 -3.33 7.88
CA VAL A 23 2.44 -4.29 7.05
C VAL A 23 3.21 -5.28 7.92
N LYS A 24 3.86 -4.79 8.97
CA LYS A 24 4.63 -5.64 9.89
C LYS A 24 3.73 -6.68 10.57
N ILE A 25 2.59 -6.27 11.11
CA ILE A 25 1.65 -7.15 11.80
C ILE A 25 1.02 -8.13 10.81
N THR A 26 0.48 -7.62 9.71
CA THR A 26 -0.26 -8.40 8.71
C THR A 26 0.60 -9.49 8.08
N TYR A 27 1.87 -9.19 7.77
CA TYR A 27 2.78 -10.16 7.17
C TYR A 27 3.70 -10.85 8.18
N SER A 28 3.45 -10.65 9.48
CA SER A 28 4.22 -11.27 10.57
C SER A 28 5.73 -11.03 10.48
N LEU A 29 6.15 -9.84 10.05
CA LEU A 29 7.56 -9.46 9.95
C LEU A 29 8.13 -9.19 11.36
N ARG A 30 9.16 -9.93 11.75
CA ARG A 30 9.70 -9.89 13.11
C ARG A 30 11.08 -9.29 13.15
N ALA A 31 11.36 -8.53 14.21
CA ALA A 31 12.73 -8.09 14.45
C ALA A 31 13.62 -9.34 14.63
N PRO A 32 14.82 -9.35 14.02
CA PRO A 32 15.70 -10.50 14.11
C PRO A 32 16.21 -10.68 15.54
N ALA A 33 16.03 -11.88 16.09
CA ALA A 33 16.67 -12.31 17.35
C ALA A 33 17.85 -13.25 17.08
N ASN A 34 17.86 -13.91 15.92
CA ASN A 34 18.89 -14.80 15.39
C ASN A 34 18.67 -14.95 13.86
N GLN A 35 19.37 -15.88 13.20
CA GLN A 35 19.33 -16.04 11.74
C GLN A 35 17.97 -16.55 11.18
N GLU A 36 17.18 -17.25 11.99
CA GLU A 36 15.90 -17.86 11.54
C GLU A 36 14.85 -16.81 11.13
N PRO A 37 14.50 -15.81 11.96
CA PRO A 37 13.61 -14.72 11.59
C PRO A 37 14.08 -13.92 10.37
N VAL A 38 15.40 -13.76 10.17
CA VAL A 38 15.95 -13.07 8.99
C VAL A 38 15.55 -13.82 7.72
N LEU A 39 15.83 -15.12 7.65
CA LEU A 39 15.46 -15.95 6.49
C LEU A 39 13.95 -16.02 6.28
N SER A 40 13.18 -16.14 7.36
CA SER A 40 11.72 -16.15 7.30
C SER A 40 11.16 -14.84 6.71
N ASN A 41 11.66 -13.69 7.17
CA ASN A 41 11.30 -12.38 6.64
C ASN A 41 11.71 -12.24 5.17
N CYS A 42 12.93 -12.61 4.79
CA CYS A 42 13.40 -12.58 3.39
C CYS A 42 12.47 -13.35 2.47
N ASN A 43 12.16 -14.60 2.82
CA ASN A 43 11.29 -15.46 2.01
C ASN A 43 9.88 -14.88 1.91
N ARG A 44 9.34 -14.37 3.02
CA ARG A 44 8.02 -13.75 3.06
C ARG A 44 7.95 -12.50 2.19
N VAL A 45 8.90 -11.58 2.34
CA VAL A 45 8.96 -10.34 1.56
C VAL A 45 9.18 -10.63 0.09
N SER A 46 10.05 -11.57 -0.26
CA SER A 46 10.27 -11.97 -1.64
C SER A 46 8.99 -12.50 -2.29
N MET A 47 8.25 -13.38 -1.62
CA MET A 47 6.97 -13.90 -2.11
C MET A 47 5.94 -12.78 -2.30
N LEU A 48 5.82 -11.88 -1.33
CA LEU A 48 4.83 -10.79 -1.37
C LEU A 48 5.10 -9.79 -2.51
N LEU A 49 6.37 -9.52 -2.80
CA LEU A 49 6.78 -8.60 -3.87
C LEU A 49 6.75 -9.25 -5.26
N GLU A 50 6.89 -10.57 -5.32
CA GLU A 50 6.77 -11.32 -6.57
C GLU A 50 5.35 -11.18 -7.14
N CYS A 51 5.25 -10.73 -8.39
CA CYS A 51 3.97 -10.50 -9.07
C CYS A 51 2.95 -9.66 -8.29
N LEU A 52 3.42 -8.78 -7.38
CA LEU A 52 2.58 -7.97 -6.51
C LEU A 52 1.60 -8.81 -5.65
N ALA A 53 2.04 -10.00 -5.19
CA ALA A 53 1.23 -10.92 -4.40
C ALA A 53 0.62 -10.28 -3.14
N PHE A 54 1.27 -9.26 -2.57
CA PHE A 54 0.75 -8.49 -1.42
C PHE A 54 -0.61 -7.83 -1.67
N THR A 55 -1.01 -7.65 -2.93
CA THR A 55 -2.30 -7.04 -3.29
C THR A 55 -3.48 -8.01 -3.22
N TYR A 56 -3.22 -9.32 -3.24
CA TYR A 56 -4.26 -10.34 -3.28
C TYR A 56 -4.83 -10.64 -1.89
N LEU A 57 -6.13 -10.92 -1.80
CA LEU A 57 -6.77 -11.37 -0.56
C LEU A 57 -6.02 -12.58 0.05
N LYS A 58 -5.55 -13.47 -0.82
CA LYS A 58 -4.70 -14.59 -0.49
C LYS A 58 -3.42 -14.55 -1.31
N PRO A 59 -2.32 -13.97 -0.79
CA PRO A 59 -1.07 -13.83 -1.53
C PRO A 59 -0.51 -15.14 -2.10
N GLU A 60 -0.60 -16.23 -1.32
CA GLU A 60 -0.05 -17.54 -1.71
C GLU A 60 -0.86 -18.22 -2.82
N GLU A 61 -2.15 -17.92 -2.94
CA GLU A 61 -3.05 -18.49 -3.96
C GLU A 61 -3.23 -17.54 -5.16
N GLN A 62 -2.80 -16.27 -5.04
CA GLN A 62 -3.04 -15.20 -6.03
C GLN A 62 -4.51 -15.08 -6.44
N LEU A 63 -5.41 -15.15 -5.44
CA LEU A 63 -6.86 -14.99 -5.62
C LEU A 63 -7.34 -13.62 -5.12
N CYS A 64 -8.28 -13.03 -5.87
CA CYS A 64 -8.91 -11.75 -5.56
C CYS A 64 -7.90 -10.59 -5.42
N ILE A 65 -7.38 -10.11 -6.56
CA ILE A 65 -6.40 -9.01 -6.62
C ILE A 65 -7.01 -7.69 -6.09
N TYR A 66 -6.19 -6.90 -5.38
CA TYR A 66 -6.55 -5.64 -4.71
C TYR A 66 -7.53 -5.76 -3.53
N GLU A 67 -7.82 -6.98 -3.05
CA GLU A 67 -8.72 -7.22 -1.92
C GLU A 67 -7.97 -7.53 -0.60
N HIS A 68 -6.65 -7.37 -0.57
CA HIS A 68 -5.91 -7.59 0.68
C HIS A 68 -6.30 -6.56 1.76
N LEU A 69 -6.61 -7.06 2.97
CA LEU A 69 -7.06 -6.24 4.11
C LEU A 69 -6.16 -5.05 4.45
N VAL A 70 -4.83 -5.20 4.37
CA VAL A 70 -3.86 -4.12 4.63
C VAL A 70 -4.11 -2.86 3.77
N ILE A 71 -4.65 -3.02 2.56
CA ILE A 71 -4.97 -1.89 1.67
C ILE A 71 -6.13 -1.09 2.27
N GLN A 72 -7.21 -1.76 2.65
CA GLN A 72 -8.38 -1.11 3.26
C GLN A 72 -8.06 -0.53 4.63
N GLU A 73 -7.28 -1.25 5.45
CA GLU A 73 -6.86 -0.77 6.77
C GLU A 73 -6.01 0.50 6.65
N LEU A 74 -5.07 0.55 5.70
CA LEU A 74 -4.25 1.74 5.49
C LEU A 74 -5.07 2.92 4.95
N ILE A 75 -6.06 2.68 4.07
CA ILE A 75 -6.98 3.72 3.62
C ILE A 75 -7.79 4.27 4.79
N ASN A 76 -8.33 3.38 5.63
CA ASN A 76 -9.11 3.78 6.79
C ASN A 76 -8.27 4.58 7.77
N ASP A 77 -7.07 4.11 8.10
CA ASP A 77 -6.17 4.81 9.01
C ASP A 77 -5.74 6.18 8.46
N ALA A 78 -5.56 6.32 7.15
CA ALA A 78 -5.07 7.56 6.55
C ALA A 78 -6.18 8.61 6.31
N TRP A 79 -7.43 8.21 6.07
CA TRP A 79 -8.48 9.15 5.66
C TRP A 79 -9.82 9.00 6.39
N PHE A 80 -10.08 7.92 7.14
CA PHE A 80 -11.42 7.61 7.67
C PHE A 80 -11.44 7.11 9.12
N GLN A 81 -10.36 7.28 9.89
CA GLN A 81 -10.23 6.74 11.23
C GLN A 81 -11.08 7.52 12.24
N ASN A 82 -11.18 8.84 12.07
CA ASN A 82 -11.87 9.75 12.98
C ASN A 82 -12.86 10.66 12.25
N PRO A 83 -13.89 11.19 12.93
CA PRO A 83 -14.86 12.11 12.33
C PRO A 83 -14.27 13.41 11.75
N LYS A 84 -13.00 13.70 12.05
CA LYS A 84 -12.29 14.90 11.61
C LYS A 84 -11.29 14.63 10.49
N ASP A 85 -11.16 13.39 10.04
CA ASP A 85 -10.22 13.04 8.98
C ASP A 85 -10.77 13.53 7.63
N GLU A 86 -9.88 13.77 6.67
CA GLU A 86 -10.24 14.39 5.39
C GLU A 86 -11.29 13.59 4.63
N GLY A 87 -11.24 12.26 4.69
CA GLY A 87 -12.23 11.39 4.05
C GLY A 87 -13.63 11.55 4.61
N VAL A 88 -13.76 11.93 5.89
CA VAL A 88 -15.04 12.16 6.55
C VAL A 88 -15.53 13.59 6.34
N ILE A 89 -14.66 14.59 6.55
CA ILE A 89 -15.02 16.01 6.40
C ILE A 89 -15.36 16.35 4.96
N TYR A 90 -14.57 15.83 4.01
CA TYR A 90 -14.64 16.13 2.58
C TYR A 90 -15.22 14.95 1.80
N SER A 91 -16.19 14.25 2.38
CA SER A 91 -16.80 13.04 1.81
C SER A 91 -17.30 13.21 0.36
N GLU A 92 -17.70 14.42 -0.02
CA GLU A 92 -18.10 14.79 -1.38
C GLU A 92 -16.98 14.62 -2.42
N TYR A 93 -15.71 14.67 -1.99
CA TYR A 93 -14.52 14.45 -2.82
C TYR A 93 -14.04 13.00 -2.82
N PHE A 94 -14.39 12.21 -1.79
CA PHE A 94 -14.04 10.80 -1.70
C PHE A 94 -15.09 9.87 -2.33
N GLY A 95 -16.25 10.42 -2.71
CA GLY A 95 -17.25 9.75 -3.54
C GLY A 95 -17.67 8.37 -3.01
N GLN A 96 -18.16 7.50 -3.90
CA GLN A 96 -18.35 6.08 -3.61
C GLN A 96 -17.06 5.26 -3.78
N ARG A 97 -15.96 5.85 -4.28
CA ARG A 97 -14.77 5.11 -4.70
C ARG A 97 -13.53 5.95 -4.50
N MET A 98 -12.50 5.33 -3.92
CA MET A 98 -11.18 5.95 -3.83
C MET A 98 -10.59 6.24 -5.22
N PRO A 99 -10.02 7.43 -5.45
CA PRO A 99 -9.33 7.73 -6.70
C PRO A 99 -8.18 6.73 -6.96
N LEU A 100 -8.03 6.27 -8.21
CA LEU A 100 -6.93 5.36 -8.57
C LEU A 100 -5.53 5.90 -8.22
N PRO A 101 -5.23 7.21 -8.41
CA PRO A 101 -3.96 7.79 -7.94
C PRO A 101 -3.73 7.59 -6.43
N THR A 102 -4.78 7.70 -5.62
CA THR A 102 -4.68 7.48 -4.17
C THR A 102 -4.43 6.02 -3.84
N LEU A 103 -5.10 5.09 -4.53
CA LEU A 103 -4.85 3.65 -4.40
C LEU A 103 -3.42 3.30 -4.81
N ALA A 104 -2.93 3.81 -5.93
CA ALA A 104 -1.55 3.62 -6.36
C ALA A 104 -0.55 4.11 -5.31
N LEU A 105 -0.83 5.24 -4.66
CA LEU A 105 0.00 5.76 -3.57
C LEU A 105 0.02 4.82 -2.34
N VAL A 106 -1.13 4.27 -1.97
CA VAL A 106 -1.28 3.28 -0.88
C VAL A 106 -0.50 2.01 -1.20
N LEU A 107 -0.65 1.46 -2.40
CA LEU A 107 0.09 0.27 -2.86
C LEU A 107 1.60 0.52 -2.85
N THR A 108 2.04 1.68 -3.32
CA THR A 108 3.45 2.06 -3.33
C THR A 108 4.01 2.21 -1.91
N ALA A 109 3.21 2.72 -0.96
CA ALA A 109 3.63 2.82 0.43
C ALA A 109 3.79 1.44 1.09
N ILE A 110 2.87 0.50 0.82
CA ILE A 110 2.99 -0.89 1.28
C ILE A 110 4.25 -1.53 0.69
N GLU A 111 4.47 -1.37 -0.62
CA GLU A 111 5.65 -1.88 -1.30
C GLU A 111 6.95 -1.26 -0.74
N ASN A 112 6.94 0.03 -0.43
CA ASN A 112 8.07 0.70 0.23
C ASN A 112 8.38 0.06 1.58
N VAL A 113 7.37 -0.17 2.43
CA VAL A 113 7.60 -0.84 3.72
C VAL A 113 8.09 -2.28 3.51
N LEU A 114 7.57 -3.02 2.54
CA LEU A 114 8.11 -4.35 2.23
C LEU A 114 9.58 -4.30 1.80
N ASP A 115 9.97 -3.30 1.01
CA ASP A 115 11.38 -3.08 0.66
C ASP A 115 12.26 -2.80 1.90
N GLU A 116 11.73 -2.11 2.92
CA GLU A 116 12.44 -1.87 4.19
C GLU A 116 12.84 -3.18 4.89
N TRP A 117 12.14 -4.29 4.59
CA TRP A 117 12.38 -5.61 5.19
C TRP A 117 13.00 -6.61 4.21
N ARG A 118 13.43 -6.17 3.02
CA ARG A 118 13.90 -7.05 1.93
C ARG A 118 15.11 -7.90 2.29
N THR A 119 15.98 -7.42 3.18
CA THR A 119 17.16 -8.16 3.69
C THR A 119 16.83 -9.10 4.85
N GLY A 120 15.57 -9.12 5.28
CA GLY A 120 15.12 -9.82 6.48
C GLY A 120 15.30 -9.00 7.76
N GLU A 121 15.99 -7.86 7.68
CA GLU A 121 16.15 -6.88 8.74
C GLU A 121 15.52 -5.55 8.32
N TYR A 122 15.14 -4.73 9.30
CA TYR A 122 14.57 -3.42 9.01
C TYR A 122 15.65 -2.42 8.60
N HIS A 123 15.47 -1.79 7.45
CA HIS A 123 16.24 -0.64 6.97
C HIS A 123 15.28 0.47 6.56
N ASP A 124 15.47 1.68 7.09
CA ASP A 124 14.66 2.82 6.69
C ASP A 124 14.95 3.21 5.23
N ILE A 125 13.95 3.10 4.35
CA ILE A 125 14.06 3.46 2.94
C ILE A 125 13.17 4.67 2.66
N PRO A 126 13.71 5.84 2.27
CA PRO A 126 12.90 7.04 2.03
C PRO A 126 11.73 6.80 1.06
N PHE A 127 10.52 7.21 1.45
CA PHE A 127 9.36 7.23 0.55
C PHE A 127 9.30 8.57 -0.19
N SER A 128 10.24 8.75 -1.10
CA SER A 128 10.37 9.96 -1.91
C SER A 128 9.95 9.70 -3.35
N LYS A 129 9.65 10.79 -4.07
CA LYS A 129 9.30 10.74 -5.49
C LYS A 129 10.45 10.13 -6.29
N GLU A 130 11.67 10.56 -5.99
CA GLU A 130 12.90 10.16 -6.69
C GLU A 130 13.12 8.65 -6.65
N THR A 131 12.74 7.98 -5.56
CA THR A 131 12.93 6.53 -5.38
C THR A 131 11.73 5.71 -5.83
N TYR A 132 10.50 6.22 -5.70
CA TYR A 132 9.28 5.43 -5.88
C TYR A 132 8.36 5.87 -7.02
N GLN A 133 8.72 6.89 -7.82
CA GLN A 133 7.95 7.35 -8.99
C GLN A 133 7.62 6.19 -9.94
N GLU A 134 8.62 5.39 -10.33
CA GLU A 134 8.43 4.31 -11.30
C GLU A 134 7.44 3.25 -10.79
N LYS A 135 7.54 2.87 -9.51
CA LYS A 135 6.63 1.92 -8.87
C LYS A 135 5.22 2.48 -8.79
N TYR A 136 5.08 3.75 -8.40
CA TYR A 136 3.79 4.45 -8.38
C TYR A 136 3.14 4.47 -9.77
N ASP A 137 3.88 4.85 -10.80
CA ASP A 137 3.36 4.95 -12.17
C ASP A 137 2.94 3.55 -12.68
N LYS A 138 3.69 2.51 -12.33
CA LYS A 138 3.34 1.11 -12.63
C LYS A 138 2.04 0.69 -11.94
N HIS A 139 1.90 0.94 -10.63
CA HIS A 139 0.67 0.63 -9.88
C HIS A 139 -0.54 1.35 -10.47
N LEU A 140 -0.38 2.63 -10.82
CA LEU A 140 -1.45 3.41 -11.43
C LEU A 140 -1.87 2.81 -12.78
N LEU A 141 -0.92 2.48 -13.65
CA LEU A 141 -1.19 1.84 -14.93
C LEU A 141 -1.88 0.47 -14.77
N ASP A 142 -1.43 -0.34 -13.81
CA ASP A 142 -2.00 -1.66 -13.56
C ASP A 142 -3.44 -1.56 -13.01
N LEU A 143 -3.73 -0.58 -12.15
CA LEU A 143 -5.07 -0.26 -11.68
C LEU A 143 -5.99 0.23 -12.80
N GLU A 144 -5.51 1.13 -13.66
CA GLU A 144 -6.27 1.61 -14.83
C GLU A 144 -6.60 0.46 -15.79
N ASN A 145 -5.61 -0.38 -16.10
CA ASN A 145 -5.79 -1.58 -16.92
C ASN A 145 -6.79 -2.56 -16.29
N PHE A 146 -6.71 -2.76 -14.98
CA PHE A 146 -7.65 -3.60 -14.25
C PHE A 146 -9.08 -3.05 -14.33
N GLN A 147 -9.28 -1.76 -14.08
CA GLN A 147 -10.59 -1.11 -14.18
C GLN A 147 -11.18 -1.24 -15.59
N VAL A 148 -10.37 -1.09 -16.64
CA VAL A 148 -10.81 -1.26 -18.03
C VAL A 148 -11.24 -2.70 -18.29
N LYS A 149 -10.46 -3.69 -17.86
CA LYS A 149 -10.75 -5.13 -18.06
C LYS A 149 -11.95 -5.62 -17.26
N THR A 150 -12.21 -5.08 -16.07
CA THR A 150 -13.34 -5.48 -15.22
C THR A 150 -14.62 -4.67 -15.46
N LYS A 151 -14.56 -3.67 -16.35
CA LYS A 151 -15.69 -2.80 -16.70
C LYS A 151 -16.92 -3.57 -17.18
N GLU A 152 -16.72 -4.69 -17.87
CA GLU A 152 -17.79 -5.52 -18.42
C GLU A 152 -18.29 -6.60 -17.44
N THR A 153 -17.46 -7.01 -16.49
CA THR A 153 -17.73 -8.19 -15.64
C THR A 153 -18.32 -7.86 -14.28
N ARG A 154 -18.42 -6.59 -13.87
CA ARG A 154 -18.93 -6.16 -12.53
C ARG A 154 -18.25 -6.90 -11.36
N ILE A 155 -17.03 -7.41 -11.54
CA ILE A 155 -16.35 -8.28 -10.56
C ILE A 155 -15.89 -7.52 -9.33
N LEU A 156 -15.75 -6.20 -9.39
CA LEU A 156 -15.64 -5.38 -8.19
C LEU A 156 -17.06 -5.14 -7.64
N PRO A 157 -17.49 -5.83 -6.56
CA PRO A 157 -18.55 -5.27 -5.76
C PRO A 157 -18.09 -3.88 -5.35
N THR A 158 -19.02 -2.95 -5.40
CA THR A 158 -18.76 -1.54 -5.15
C THR A 158 -18.28 -1.43 -3.71
N ILE A 159 -16.96 -1.27 -3.51
CA ILE A 159 -16.37 -0.87 -2.22
C ILE A 159 -16.42 0.65 -2.19
#